data_AF-A0A395JHA5-F1
#
_entry.id   AF-A0A395JHA5-F1
#
_cell.length_a   1.000
_cell.length_b   1.000
_cell.length_c   1.000
_cell.angle_alpha   90.00
_cell.angle_beta   90.00
_cell.angle_gamma   90.00
#
_symmetry.space_group_name_H-M   'P 1'
#
loop_
_entity.id
_entity.type
_entity.pdbx_description
1 polymer ?
#
loop_
_entity_poly.entity_id
_entity_poly.type
_entity_poly.pdbx_seq_one_letter_code
_entity_poly.pdbx_strand_id
1 'polypeptide(L)'
;MASDLSKTKEIKYNGGVVTFSVPIDWKEEYGDDGGGTFYEDSPTSGTFRINLLTLRSPSQISKKDVGAVLDGISPSETTKFLENGNAYKMYKNNVCESGQEITIIYWSLANVIEPNNARLANFSYSVLTENETNENVIKEIKFLTEQIEKASFMEQIANGI
;
A
#
# COMPACT_ATOMS: atom_id res chain seq x y z
N MET A 1 -2.82 -0.85 24.20
CA MET A 1 -1.41 -0.43 24.35
C MET A 1 -0.90 -0.29 22.94
N ALA A 2 -0.22 0.81 22.59
CA ALA A 2 0.22 1.01 21.20
C ALA A 2 1.05 -0.18 20.68
N SER A 3 0.85 -0.51 19.40
CA SER A 3 1.51 -1.62 18.73
C SER A 3 3.04 -1.60 18.86
N ASP A 4 3.66 -2.76 19.08
CA ASP A 4 5.13 -2.91 19.08
C ASP A 4 5.65 -3.03 17.64
N LEU A 5 6.00 -1.88 17.05
CA LEU A 5 6.47 -1.78 15.66
C LEU A 5 7.83 -2.49 15.41
N SER A 6 8.50 -3.00 16.44
CA SER A 6 9.73 -3.81 16.28
C SER A 6 9.45 -5.27 15.90
N LYS A 7 8.21 -5.74 16.11
CA LYS A 7 7.78 -7.10 15.79
C LYS A 7 6.77 -7.07 14.67
N THR A 8 7.10 -7.78 13.59
CA THR A 8 6.30 -7.77 12.38
C THR A 8 5.87 -9.18 11.98
N LYS A 9 4.81 -9.25 11.20
CA LYS A 9 4.45 -10.42 10.40
C LYS A 9 4.49 -10.05 8.92
N GLU A 10 4.91 -11.03 8.13
CA GLU A 10 4.85 -10.94 6.68
C GLU A 10 3.44 -11.31 6.19
N ILE A 11 2.90 -10.46 5.33
CA ILE A 11 1.62 -10.65 4.66
C ILE A 11 1.89 -11.06 3.22
N LYS A 12 1.36 -12.22 2.82
CA LYS A 12 1.37 -12.72 1.43
C LYS A 12 0.01 -12.50 0.80
N TYR A 13 -0.21 -11.29 0.33
CA TYR A 13 -1.51 -10.87 -0.17
C TYR A 13 -1.81 -11.40 -1.57
N ASN A 14 -3.07 -11.76 -1.81
CA ASN A 14 -3.58 -12.35 -3.06
C ASN A 14 -2.72 -13.53 -3.55
N GLY A 15 -2.54 -14.55 -2.69
CA GLY A 15 -1.73 -15.73 -3.01
C GLY A 15 -0.21 -15.45 -3.09
N GLY A 16 0.25 -14.37 -2.44
CA GLY A 16 1.67 -13.95 -2.47
C GLY A 16 2.06 -13.15 -3.70
N VAL A 17 1.08 -12.60 -4.44
CA VAL A 17 1.35 -11.67 -5.54
C VAL A 17 2.06 -10.42 -5.04
N VAL A 18 1.66 -9.91 -3.87
CA VAL A 18 2.36 -8.82 -3.16
C VAL A 18 2.72 -9.32 -1.77
N THR A 19 3.96 -9.06 -1.37
CA THR A 19 4.46 -9.38 -0.04
C THR A 19 4.94 -8.12 0.66
N PHE A 20 4.45 -7.86 1.87
CA PHE A 20 4.81 -6.72 2.72
C PHE A 20 4.71 -7.12 4.20
N SER A 21 5.11 -6.23 5.11
CA SER A 21 5.03 -6.49 6.55
C SER A 21 4.11 -5.50 7.27
N VAL A 22 3.43 -5.98 8.31
CA VAL A 22 2.64 -5.18 9.26
C VAL A 22 3.01 -5.56 10.70
N PRO A 23 2.63 -4.77 11.71
CA PRO A 23 2.85 -5.14 13.11
C PRO A 23 2.18 -6.48 13.45
N ILE A 24 2.82 -7.26 14.33
CA ILE A 24 2.41 -8.64 14.64
C ILE A 24 1.01 -8.75 15.27
N ASP A 25 0.60 -7.71 15.99
CA ASP A 25 -0.63 -7.60 16.76
C ASP A 25 -1.81 -7.01 15.97
N TRP A 26 -1.56 -6.55 14.73
CA TRP A 26 -2.64 -6.07 13.87
C TRP A 26 -3.54 -7.22 13.45
N LYS A 27 -4.85 -7.00 13.51
CA LYS A 27 -5.86 -7.90 12.93
C LYS A 27 -5.82 -7.80 11.41
N GLU A 28 -6.28 -8.85 10.75
CA GLU A 28 -6.37 -8.96 9.30
C GLU A 28 -7.80 -9.31 8.93
N GLU A 29 -8.40 -8.56 8.03
CA GLU A 29 -9.71 -8.83 7.46
C GLU A 29 -9.62 -8.77 5.94
N TYR A 30 -10.22 -9.74 5.26
CA TYR A 30 -10.19 -9.86 3.81
C TYR A 30 -11.61 -9.75 3.27
N GLY A 31 -11.83 -8.81 2.35
CA GLY A 31 -13.13 -8.59 1.71
C GLY A 31 -13.38 -9.56 0.54
N ASP A 32 -14.65 -9.78 0.22
CA ASP A 32 -15.07 -10.58 -0.94
C ASP A 32 -14.65 -9.95 -2.29
N ASP A 33 -14.40 -8.64 -2.29
CA ASP A 33 -13.87 -7.88 -3.43
C ASP A 33 -12.36 -8.07 -3.64
N GLY A 34 -11.73 -8.87 -2.78
CA GLY A 34 -10.31 -9.15 -2.79
C GLY A 34 -9.49 -8.17 -1.97
N GLY A 35 -10.06 -7.09 -1.40
CA GLY A 35 -9.35 -6.12 -0.56
C GLY A 35 -8.82 -6.70 0.75
N GLY A 36 -7.74 -6.12 1.29
CA GLY A 36 -7.21 -6.46 2.61
C GLY A 36 -7.26 -5.27 3.56
N THR A 37 -7.67 -5.50 4.80
CA THR A 37 -7.73 -4.49 5.87
C THR A 37 -6.92 -4.96 7.08
N PHE A 38 -6.12 -4.07 7.65
CA PHE A 38 -5.22 -4.34 8.77
C PHE A 38 -5.30 -3.22 9.79
N TYR A 39 -5.43 -3.55 11.07
CA TYR A 39 -5.62 -2.56 12.13
C TYR A 39 -5.30 -3.12 13.52
N GLU A 40 -4.91 -2.24 14.45
CA GLU A 40 -4.92 -2.56 15.87
C GLU A 40 -6.35 -2.44 16.41
N ASP A 41 -6.76 -3.30 17.35
CA ASP A 41 -8.07 -3.25 17.99
C ASP A 41 -8.13 -2.15 19.06
N SER A 42 -7.99 -0.90 18.63
CA SER A 42 -7.90 0.28 19.49
C SER A 42 -8.70 1.44 18.89
N PRO A 43 -9.37 2.26 19.70
CA PRO A 43 -10.15 3.40 19.21
C PRO A 43 -9.29 4.53 18.63
N THR A 44 -7.97 4.50 18.84
CA THR A 44 -7.05 5.56 18.39
C THR A 44 -6.13 5.12 17.25
N SER A 45 -6.14 3.85 16.88
CA SER A 45 -5.35 3.35 15.74
C SER A 45 -6.08 3.62 14.44
N GLY A 46 -5.31 3.83 13.39
CA GLY A 46 -5.85 3.91 12.04
C GLY A 46 -6.15 2.55 11.46
N THR A 47 -6.69 2.60 10.24
CA THR A 47 -6.98 1.40 9.46
C THR A 47 -6.15 1.42 8.20
N PHE A 48 -5.32 0.40 8.02
CA PHE A 48 -4.51 0.18 6.84
C PHE A 48 -5.25 -0.71 5.86
N ARG A 49 -5.27 -0.36 4.57
CA ARG A 49 -5.94 -1.12 3.53
C ARG A 49 -5.01 -1.33 2.35
N ILE A 50 -5.23 -2.43 1.63
CA ILE A 50 -4.58 -2.72 0.35
C ILE A 50 -5.64 -3.12 -0.68
N ASN A 51 -5.43 -2.65 -1.90
CA ASN A 51 -6.05 -3.19 -3.10
C ASN A 51 -4.97 -3.44 -4.16
N LEU A 52 -5.13 -4.50 -4.96
CA LEU A 52 -4.19 -4.90 -5.99
C LEU A 52 -4.89 -4.96 -7.35
N LEU A 53 -4.30 -4.30 -8.32
CA LEU A 53 -4.70 -4.35 -9.72
C LEU A 53 -3.61 -5.00 -10.56
N THR A 54 -3.99 -5.87 -11.48
CA THR A 54 -3.12 -6.33 -12.58
C THR A 54 -3.63 -5.73 -13.87
N LEU A 55 -2.77 -4.95 -14.52
CA LEU A 55 -3.06 -4.22 -15.75
C LEU A 55 -2.33 -4.88 -16.91
N ARG A 56 -2.96 -4.94 -18.07
CA ARG A 56 -2.33 -5.38 -19.32
C ARG A 56 -2.18 -4.20 -20.25
N SER A 57 -0.94 -3.91 -20.66
CA SER A 57 -0.63 -2.89 -21.65
C SER A 57 -0.94 -3.39 -23.07
N PRO A 58 -1.52 -2.55 -23.94
CA PRO A 58 -1.70 -2.89 -25.36
C PRO A 58 -0.37 -2.92 -26.13
N SER A 59 0.67 -2.27 -25.62
CA SER A 59 2.03 -2.26 -26.16
C SER A 59 3.02 -2.93 -25.22
N GLN A 60 4.20 -3.28 -25.72
CA GLN A 60 5.27 -3.78 -24.87
C GLN A 60 5.70 -2.70 -23.86
N ILE A 61 5.89 -3.11 -22.62
CA ILE A 61 6.43 -2.31 -21.52
C ILE A 61 7.60 -3.06 -20.89
N SER A 62 8.54 -2.29 -20.38
CA SER A 62 9.76 -2.75 -19.74
C SER A 62 9.86 -2.20 -18.31
N LYS A 63 10.81 -2.71 -17.54
CA LYS A 63 11.11 -2.14 -16.20
C LYS A 63 11.39 -0.63 -16.21
N LYS A 64 11.81 -0.05 -17.35
CA LYS A 64 12.03 1.42 -17.47
C LYS A 64 10.72 2.21 -17.45
N ASP A 65 9.61 1.57 -17.79
CA ASP A 65 8.28 2.18 -17.89
C ASP A 65 7.50 2.12 -16.57
N VAL A 66 8.09 1.56 -15.50
CA VAL A 66 7.40 1.35 -14.21
C VAL A 66 6.87 2.64 -13.59
N GLY A 67 7.54 3.77 -13.82
CA GLY A 67 7.05 5.08 -13.36
C GLY A 67 5.76 5.52 -14.05
N ALA A 68 5.62 5.22 -15.34
CA ALA A 68 4.45 5.61 -16.14
C ALA A 68 3.17 4.87 -15.71
N VAL A 69 3.30 3.71 -15.06
CA VAL A 69 2.16 2.99 -14.46
C VAL A 69 1.49 3.83 -13.36
N LEU A 70 2.22 4.76 -12.74
CA LEU A 70 1.74 5.63 -11.67
C LEU A 70 1.23 6.99 -12.18
N ASP A 71 1.22 7.22 -13.49
CA ASP A 71 0.71 8.46 -14.06
C ASP A 71 -0.82 8.55 -13.87
N GLY A 72 -1.29 9.67 -13.36
CA GLY A 72 -2.73 9.91 -13.10
C GLY A 72 -3.30 9.22 -11.86
N ILE A 73 -2.55 8.37 -11.14
CA ILE A 73 -3.03 7.68 -9.92
C ILE A 73 -3.04 8.59 -8.70
N SER A 74 -2.15 9.59 -8.65
CA SER A 74 -1.93 10.42 -7.47
C SER A 74 -1.71 11.87 -7.87
N PRO A 75 -2.20 12.85 -7.08
CA PRO A 75 -1.89 14.27 -7.26
C PRO A 75 -0.42 14.59 -6.91
N SER A 76 0.30 13.70 -6.24
CA SER A 76 1.74 13.86 -5.99
C SER A 76 2.54 13.85 -7.30
N GLU A 77 3.39 14.85 -7.45
CA GLU A 77 4.20 15.07 -8.66
C GLU A 77 5.45 14.17 -8.71
N THR A 78 5.90 13.64 -7.56
CA THR A 78 7.20 12.95 -7.49
C THR A 78 7.05 11.44 -7.39
N THR A 79 7.46 10.75 -8.45
CA THR A 79 7.68 9.29 -8.44
C THR A 79 9.05 8.97 -7.84
N LYS A 80 9.09 8.08 -6.85
CA LYS A 80 10.34 7.46 -6.34
C LYS A 80 10.56 6.12 -7.02
N PHE A 81 11.76 5.89 -7.53
CA PHE A 81 12.19 4.59 -8.04
C PHE A 81 12.96 3.86 -6.94
N LEU A 82 12.62 2.59 -6.71
CA LEU A 82 13.12 1.79 -5.60
C LEU A 82 14.16 0.77 -6.09
N GLU A 83 15.08 0.37 -5.22
CA GLU A 83 16.18 -0.56 -5.56
C GLU A 83 15.69 -1.95 -6.00
N ASN A 84 14.50 -2.35 -5.56
CA ASN A 84 13.83 -3.60 -5.97
C ASN A 84 13.18 -3.52 -7.36
N GLY A 85 13.33 -2.41 -8.09
CA GLY A 85 12.77 -2.21 -9.43
C GLY A 85 11.31 -1.74 -9.45
N ASN A 86 10.70 -1.48 -8.30
CA ASN A 86 9.37 -0.88 -8.21
C ASN A 86 9.42 0.65 -8.34
N ALA A 87 8.29 1.25 -8.69
CA ALA A 87 8.06 2.68 -8.53
C ALA A 87 7.01 2.94 -7.46
N TYR A 88 7.11 4.10 -6.81
CA TYR A 88 6.31 4.47 -5.66
C TYR A 88 5.86 5.92 -5.75
N LYS A 89 4.61 6.20 -5.37
CA LYS A 89 4.09 7.54 -5.07
C LYS A 89 3.39 7.53 -3.72
N MET A 90 3.50 8.64 -3.00
CA MET A 90 2.76 8.88 -1.77
C MET A 90 2.08 10.23 -1.84
N TYR A 91 0.84 10.29 -1.35
CA TYR A 91 0.14 11.55 -1.12
C TYR A 91 -0.78 11.42 0.09
N LYS A 92 -1.22 12.57 0.59
CA LYS A 92 -2.17 12.68 1.68
C LYS A 92 -3.42 13.38 1.17
N ASN A 93 -4.58 12.94 1.64
CA ASN A 93 -5.86 13.60 1.39
C ASN A 93 -6.63 13.74 2.70
N ASN A 94 -7.35 14.85 2.85
CA ASN A 94 -8.25 15.05 3.98
C ASN A 94 -9.68 14.98 3.45
N VAL A 95 -10.53 14.20 4.11
CA VAL A 95 -11.93 14.03 3.76
C VAL A 95 -12.80 14.24 4.99
N CYS A 96 -14.05 14.65 4.79
CA CYS A 96 -15.04 14.73 5.86
C CYS A 96 -16.09 13.63 5.62
N GLU A 97 -16.23 12.72 6.59
CA GLU A 97 -17.18 11.62 6.53
C GLU A 97 -18.07 11.67 7.78
N SER A 98 -19.38 11.74 7.59
CA SER A 98 -20.36 11.84 8.70
C SER A 98 -20.05 12.95 9.73
N GLY A 99 -19.44 14.05 9.28
CA GLY A 99 -19.04 15.18 10.13
C GLY A 99 -17.71 15.00 10.86
N GLN A 100 -16.97 13.91 10.62
CA GLN A 100 -15.63 13.69 11.15
C GLN A 100 -14.58 13.95 10.07
N GLU A 101 -13.54 14.71 10.43
CA GLU A 101 -12.37 14.89 9.57
C GLU A 101 -11.45 13.67 9.66
N ILE A 102 -11.16 13.09 8.50
CA ILE A 102 -10.31 11.92 8.34
C ILE A 102 -9.13 12.29 7.44
N THR A 103 -7.93 12.02 7.93
CA THR A 103 -6.72 12.06 7.14
C THR A 103 -6.48 10.68 6.55
N ILE A 104 -6.30 10.61 5.23
CA ILE A 104 -5.92 9.38 4.52
C ILE A 104 -4.56 9.57 3.86
N ILE A 105 -3.62 8.71 4.21
CA ILE A 105 -2.32 8.61 3.55
C ILE A 105 -2.43 7.49 2.52
N TYR A 106 -2.07 7.79 1.28
CA TYR A 106 -2.08 6.82 0.18
C TYR A 106 -0.67 6.52 -0.27
N TRP A 107 -0.42 5.24 -0.58
CA TRP A 107 0.77 4.78 -1.25
C TRP A 107 0.39 3.97 -2.48
N SER A 108 0.96 4.31 -3.63
CA SER A 108 0.78 3.55 -4.87
C SER A 108 2.12 2.97 -5.26
N LEU A 109 2.21 1.64 -5.31
CA LEU A 109 3.40 0.89 -5.64
C LEU A 109 3.17 0.13 -6.95
N ALA A 110 4.00 0.41 -7.96
CA ALA A 110 3.94 -0.20 -9.26
C ALA A 110 5.10 -1.16 -9.51
N ASN A 111 4.81 -2.22 -10.24
CA ASN A 111 5.77 -3.19 -10.74
C ASN A 111 5.43 -3.56 -12.19
N VAL A 112 6.45 -3.69 -13.05
CA VAL A 112 6.27 -4.15 -14.43
C VAL A 112 6.66 -5.62 -14.54
N ILE A 113 5.75 -6.41 -15.11
CA ILE A 113 5.95 -7.79 -15.51
C ILE A 113 6.00 -7.83 -17.03
N GLU A 114 7.21 -7.89 -17.54
CA GLU A 114 7.46 -7.90 -18.98
C GLU A 114 6.79 -9.11 -19.67
N PRO A 115 6.39 -8.96 -20.95
CA PRO A 115 6.56 -7.78 -21.79
C PRO A 115 5.36 -6.83 -21.77
N ASN A 116 4.26 -7.12 -21.07
CA ASN A 116 3.00 -6.41 -21.31
C ASN A 116 2.08 -6.30 -20.10
N ASN A 117 2.54 -6.57 -18.88
CA ASN A 117 1.72 -6.46 -17.69
C ASN A 117 2.37 -5.56 -16.65
N ALA A 118 1.53 -4.93 -15.85
CA ALA A 118 1.95 -4.21 -14.67
C ALA A 118 1.06 -4.59 -13.50
N ARG A 119 1.59 -4.50 -12.29
CA ARG A 119 0.82 -4.59 -11.06
C ARG A 119 0.87 -3.25 -10.35
N LEU A 120 -0.27 -2.88 -9.79
CA LEU A 120 -0.43 -1.68 -8.97
C LEU A 120 -1.04 -2.11 -7.64
N ALA A 121 -0.26 -1.98 -6.57
CA ALA A 121 -0.76 -2.10 -5.21
C ALA A 121 -1.03 -0.70 -4.68
N ASN A 122 -2.29 -0.42 -4.35
CA ASN A 122 -2.71 0.81 -3.70
C ASN A 122 -2.96 0.51 -2.22
N PHE A 123 -2.19 1.16 -1.38
CA PHE A 123 -2.34 1.12 0.05
C PHE A 123 -2.95 2.42 0.54
N SER A 124 -3.72 2.35 1.62
CA SER A 124 -4.17 3.54 2.33
C SER A 124 -4.10 3.34 3.84
N TYR A 125 -3.85 4.41 4.58
CA TYR A 125 -3.95 4.45 6.03
C TYR A 125 -4.84 5.60 6.44
N SER A 126 -5.97 5.30 7.07
CA SER A 126 -6.97 6.29 7.49
C SER A 126 -6.96 6.46 9.00
N VAL A 127 -6.86 7.71 9.46
CA VAL A 127 -6.93 8.12 10.87
C VAL A 127 -7.82 9.34 11.00
N LEU A 128 -8.42 9.57 12.17
CA LEU A 128 -9.03 10.86 12.47
C LEU A 128 -7.97 11.96 12.36
N THR A 129 -8.31 13.08 11.73
CA THR A 129 -7.36 14.18 11.48
C THR A 129 -6.76 14.73 12.78
N GLU A 130 -7.53 14.78 13.86
CA GLU A 130 -7.05 15.18 15.19
C GLU A 130 -5.94 14.26 15.75
N ASN A 131 -5.89 13.01 15.31
CA ASN A 131 -4.88 12.03 15.74
C ASN A 131 -3.66 12.01 14.83
N GLU A 132 -3.63 12.75 13.73
CA GLU A 132 -2.52 12.70 12.78
C GLU A 132 -1.18 13.12 13.41
N THR A 133 -1.22 14.07 14.35
CA THR A 133 -0.03 14.56 15.07
C THR A 133 0.33 13.70 16.28
N ASN A 134 -0.43 12.65 16.57
CA ASN A 134 -0.11 11.70 17.62
C ASN A 134 1.20 10.97 17.31
N GLU A 135 2.11 10.90 18.29
CA GLU A 135 3.42 10.28 18.08
C GLU A 135 3.35 8.82 17.62
N ASN A 136 2.35 8.06 18.08
CA ASN A 136 2.18 6.67 17.67
C ASN A 136 1.74 6.59 16.21
N VAL A 137 0.80 7.44 15.79
CA VAL A 137 0.35 7.53 14.39
C VAL A 137 1.50 7.93 13.47
N ILE A 138 2.33 8.90 13.87
CA ILE A 138 3.52 9.30 13.09
C ILE A 138 4.50 8.12 12.94
N LYS A 139 4.75 7.37 14.03
CA LYS A 139 5.63 6.18 14.00
C LYS A 139 5.05 5.08 13.11
N GLU A 140 3.74 4.84 13.15
CA GLU A 140 3.05 3.89 12.29
C GLU A 140 3.13 4.28 10.82
N ILE A 141 2.82 5.53 10.47
CA ILE A 141 2.91 6.03 9.08
C ILE A 141 4.34 5.86 8.55
N LYS A 142 5.35 6.19 9.36
CA LYS A 142 6.75 5.99 9.01
C LYS A 142 7.08 4.51 8.81
N PHE A 143 6.68 3.66 9.75
CA PHE A 143 6.87 2.22 9.66
C PHE A 143 6.23 1.65 8.37
N LEU A 144 4.95 1.95 8.12
CA LEU A 144 4.22 1.49 6.94
C LEU A 144 4.90 1.96 5.66
N THR A 145 5.33 3.22 5.60
CA THR A 145 6.08 3.76 4.47
C THR A 145 7.33 2.92 4.19
N GLU A 146 8.14 2.65 5.22
CA GLU A 146 9.35 1.84 5.08
C GLU A 146 9.06 0.40 4.65
N GLN A 147 7.96 -0.21 5.12
CA GLN A 147 7.57 -1.57 4.71
C GLN A 147 7.03 -1.60 3.28
N ILE A 148 6.28 -0.59 2.86
CA ILE A 148 5.73 -0.49 1.49
C ILE A 148 6.87 -0.27 0.49
N GLU A 149 7.86 0.56 0.81
CA GLU A 149 9.05 0.73 -0.04
C GLU A 149 9.86 -0.57 -0.20
N LYS A 150 9.79 -1.49 0.78
CA LYS A 150 10.44 -2.81 0.74
C LYS A 150 9.55 -3.91 0.18
N ALA A 151 8.26 -3.64 -0.05
CA ALA A 151 7.33 -4.62 -0.53
C ALA A 151 7.75 -5.17 -1.90
N SER A 152 7.49 -6.46 -2.12
CA SER A 152 7.90 -7.17 -3.32
C SER A 152 6.69 -7.73 -4.05
N PHE A 153 6.82 -7.83 -5.38
CA PHE A 153 5.85 -8.49 -6.23
C PHE A 153 6.41 -9.82 -6.71
N MET A 154 5.54 -10.82 -6.89
CA MET A 154 5.92 -12.04 -7.59
C MET A 154 6.30 -11.72 -9.04
N GLU A 155 7.42 -12.22 -9.53
CA GLU A 155 7.93 -11.85 -10.88
C GLU A 155 7.12 -12.45 -12.05
N GLN A 156 6.16 -13.33 -11.77
CA GLN A 156 5.36 -14.02 -12.78
C GLN A 156 3.87 -13.77 -12.54
N ILE A 157 3.10 -13.78 -13.63
CA ILE A 157 1.65 -13.95 -13.56
C ILE A 157 1.42 -15.42 -13.25
N ALA A 158 0.70 -15.71 -12.17
CA ALA A 158 0.25 -17.06 -11.91
C ALA A 158 -0.55 -17.52 -13.14
N ASN A 159 -0.04 -18.52 -13.87
CA ASN A 159 -0.77 -19.11 -14.97
C ASN A 159 -2.09 -19.61 -14.39
N GLY A 160 -3.21 -19.02 -14.84
CA GLY A 160 -4.52 -19.50 -14.47
C GLY A 160 -4.60 -21.00 -14.75
N ILE A 161 -5.11 -21.74 -13.77
CA ILE A 161 -5.62 -23.09 -13.95
C ILE A 161 -6.84 -23.01 -14.88
#